data_AF-A0A951TZB6-F1
#
_entry.id   AF-A0A951TZB6-F1
#
_cell.length_a   1.000
_cell.length_b   1.000
_cell.length_c   1.000
_cell.angle_alpha   90.00
_cell.angle_beta   90.00
_cell.angle_gamma   90.00
#
_symmetry.space_group_name_H-M   'P 1'
#
loop_
_entity.id
_entity.type
_entity.pdbx_description
1 polymer ?
#
loop_
_entity_poly.entity_id
_entity_poly.type
_entity_poly.pdbx_seq_one_letter_code
_entity_poly.pdbx_strand_id
1 'polypeptide(L)'
;MRLNIRSTRLWVALLSGGFVLSNCFRADASIPVQPASALPVKLAQFSFPLPSIGLPKIPSVNDVLKGAIVNQITQALGHTLQTEAPITSSAQAIFPTVTTPPGGTFRASGDLNLIRQQIRTSRDGTVLLVPGDYAIPVNVFCMKYAASSPSGHRYLLAPLQGKLADVIVALNSRTVGLDLPHSQLQVLSWNLQAGMKYEELTPELRAIIDRVLPDFKSRLSRSFLEQIETTWSNLSSTVPGLSSIDASLNRLGEVGKAVVMLKQTRETLLRYGNDYQSLSRALVTHDARATVSETPWSRVSDRVYARMITQGDYSTPGELQVRVVNEISAISPLQLASDQGLDSTLLANAPIPVKLTNLVADPQDAGIQPLSMSPQSPKSNPDEDEDESGSGTLELKGEGYTGPQSPPQGLPQS
;
A
#
# COMPACT_ATOMS: atom_id res chain seq x y z
N MET A 1 2.28 -30.14 56.02
CA MET A 1 2.85 -30.83 54.85
C MET A 1 3.46 -29.78 53.92
N ARG A 2 4.79 -29.64 53.92
CA ARG A 2 5.52 -28.72 53.04
C ARG A 2 6.23 -29.57 51.99
N LEU A 3 5.84 -29.45 50.72
CA LEU A 3 6.58 -30.05 49.62
C LEU A 3 7.50 -29.00 49.01
N ASN A 4 8.78 -29.36 48.98
CA ASN A 4 9.92 -28.58 48.52
C ASN A 4 10.40 -29.31 47.26
N ILE A 5 10.31 -28.69 46.07
CA ILE A 5 10.81 -29.30 44.83
C ILE A 5 11.99 -28.46 44.32
N ARG A 6 13.13 -29.14 44.25
CA ARG A 6 14.44 -28.62 43.87
C ARG A 6 14.58 -28.46 42.36
N SER A 7 15.29 -27.38 42.02
CA SER A 7 16.06 -27.11 40.81
C SER A 7 16.80 -28.35 40.25
N THR A 8 16.69 -28.56 38.94
CA THR A 8 17.65 -29.34 38.16
C THR A 8 18.03 -28.55 36.91
N ARG A 9 19.31 -28.12 36.84
CA ARG A 9 19.97 -27.58 35.65
C ARG A 9 20.45 -28.77 34.81
N LEU A 10 20.19 -28.78 33.50
CA LEU A 10 20.82 -29.71 32.55
C LEU A 10 21.57 -28.92 31.47
N TRP A 11 22.80 -29.37 31.19
CA TRP A 11 23.74 -28.82 30.23
C TRP A 11 23.50 -29.34 28.80
N VAL A 12 23.69 -28.43 27.85
CA VAL A 12 24.24 -28.51 26.47
C VAL A 12 24.43 -29.89 25.82
N ALA A 13 23.89 -30.03 24.59
CA ALA A 13 24.53 -30.80 23.51
C ALA A 13 24.32 -30.09 22.16
N LEU A 14 25.43 -29.60 21.58
CA LEU A 14 25.55 -29.17 20.18
C LEU A 14 25.62 -30.42 19.29
N LEU A 15 24.81 -30.47 18.25
CA LEU A 15 24.97 -31.42 17.14
C LEU A 15 25.00 -30.64 15.82
N SER A 16 26.22 -30.50 15.32
CA SER A 16 26.59 -30.13 13.95
C SER A 16 26.36 -31.31 13.01
N GLY A 17 25.35 -31.21 12.15
CA GLY A 17 25.07 -32.17 11.07
C GLY A 17 25.32 -31.52 9.71
N GLY A 18 26.45 -31.85 9.09
CA GLY A 18 26.77 -31.46 7.73
C GLY A 18 25.95 -32.27 6.71
N PHE A 19 25.32 -31.58 5.76
CA PHE A 19 24.69 -32.19 4.60
C PHE A 19 25.69 -32.24 3.45
N VAL A 20 26.01 -33.46 3.02
CA VAL A 20 26.79 -33.79 1.82
C VAL A 20 25.84 -33.73 0.62
N LEU A 21 26.16 -32.87 -0.34
CA LEU A 21 25.53 -32.82 -1.66
C LEU A 21 26.06 -33.99 -2.51
N SER A 22 25.16 -34.85 -2.98
CA SER A 22 25.47 -35.89 -3.94
C SER A 22 24.81 -35.58 -5.29
N ASN A 23 25.65 -35.62 -6.33
CA ASN A 23 25.34 -35.37 -7.74
C ASN A 23 24.43 -36.46 -8.33
N CYS A 24 23.45 -36.05 -9.14
CA CYS A 24 22.87 -36.90 -10.17
C CYS A 24 22.53 -36.11 -11.45
N PHE A 25 23.25 -36.49 -12.51
CA PHE A 25 22.91 -36.54 -13.94
C PHE A 25 22.45 -35.30 -14.74
N ARG A 26 23.29 -35.03 -15.74
CA ARG A 26 23.08 -34.31 -17.01
C ARG A 26 21.85 -34.78 -17.78
N ALA A 27 21.14 -33.82 -18.36
CA ALA A 27 20.55 -33.92 -19.69
C ALA A 27 20.69 -32.56 -20.40
N ASP A 28 21.46 -32.54 -21.49
CA ASP A 28 21.64 -31.39 -22.38
C ASP A 28 20.36 -31.15 -23.18
N ALA A 29 19.79 -29.95 -23.07
CA ALA A 29 18.82 -29.42 -24.00
C ALA A 29 19.15 -27.94 -24.28
N SER A 30 19.78 -27.70 -25.42
CA SER A 30 20.08 -26.38 -25.97
C SER A 30 18.79 -25.67 -26.37
N ILE A 31 18.39 -24.65 -25.60
CA ILE A 31 17.29 -23.74 -25.92
C ILE A 31 17.86 -22.54 -26.71
N PRO A 32 17.26 -22.16 -27.85
CA PRO A 32 17.68 -20.97 -28.58
C PRO A 32 17.33 -19.71 -27.78
N VAL A 33 18.34 -18.91 -27.45
CA VAL A 33 18.19 -17.57 -26.85
C VAL A 33 17.65 -16.63 -27.93
N GLN A 34 16.36 -16.29 -27.86
CA GLN A 34 15.81 -15.15 -28.59
C GLN A 34 16.22 -13.85 -27.88
N PRO A 35 16.63 -12.80 -28.61
CA PRO A 35 16.89 -11.50 -28.02
C PRO A 35 15.59 -10.93 -27.44
N ALA A 36 15.62 -10.56 -26.17
CA ALA A 36 14.51 -9.92 -25.48
C ALA A 36 14.17 -8.60 -26.18
N SER A 37 13.01 -8.55 -26.83
CA SER A 37 12.38 -7.32 -27.28
C SER A 37 12.02 -6.49 -26.04
N ALA A 38 12.54 -5.26 -25.98
CA ALA A 38 12.21 -4.32 -24.92
C ALA A 38 10.69 -4.07 -24.93
N LEU A 39 10.00 -4.58 -23.91
CA LEU A 39 8.59 -4.30 -23.70
C LEU A 39 8.41 -2.80 -23.40
N PRO A 40 7.36 -2.15 -23.94
CA PRO A 40 7.07 -0.76 -23.61
C PRO A 40 6.82 -0.63 -22.11
N VAL A 41 7.60 0.23 -21.44
CA VAL A 41 7.42 0.60 -20.05
C VAL A 41 6.10 1.38 -19.93
N LYS A 42 5.02 0.68 -19.60
CA LYS A 42 3.78 1.31 -19.13
C LYS A 42 3.98 1.68 -17.67
N LEU A 43 4.22 2.95 -17.39
CA LEU A 43 4.05 3.53 -16.06
C LEU A 43 2.56 3.44 -15.70
N ALA A 44 2.20 2.35 -15.05
CA ALA A 44 0.84 1.95 -14.69
C ALA A 44 0.07 2.95 -13.81
N GLN A 45 0.70 4.03 -13.33
CA GLN A 45 0.01 5.10 -12.61
C GLN A 45 -0.62 6.17 -13.53
N PHE A 46 -0.25 6.25 -14.82
CA PHE A 46 -0.69 7.34 -15.71
C PHE A 46 -0.92 6.84 -17.15
N SER A 47 -2.18 6.58 -17.52
CA SER A 47 -2.56 6.11 -18.85
C SER A 47 -2.96 7.28 -19.76
N PHE A 48 -2.23 7.53 -20.85
CA PHE A 48 -2.61 8.50 -21.91
C PHE A 48 -2.48 7.88 -23.32
N PRO A 49 -3.36 8.23 -24.29
CA PRO A 49 -3.32 7.73 -25.67
C PRO A 49 -2.29 8.48 -26.54
N LEU A 50 -1.60 7.77 -27.43
CA LEU A 50 -0.58 8.32 -28.35
C LEU A 50 -1.14 8.54 -29.77
N PRO A 51 -0.80 9.65 -30.45
CA PRO A 51 -1.11 9.85 -31.87
C PRO A 51 -0.03 9.25 -32.80
N SER A 52 -0.46 8.84 -33.99
CA SER A 52 0.34 8.22 -35.05
C SER A 52 1.22 9.21 -35.83
N ILE A 53 2.48 8.83 -36.07
CA ILE A 53 3.58 9.63 -36.63
C ILE A 53 3.73 9.41 -38.15
N GLY A 54 3.92 10.50 -38.90
CA GLY A 54 4.27 10.52 -40.34
C GLY A 54 5.78 10.38 -40.62
N LEU A 55 6.12 10.14 -41.89
CA LEU A 55 7.42 9.67 -42.41
C LEU A 55 8.67 10.52 -41.99
N PRO A 56 9.86 9.89 -41.82
CA PRO A 56 10.97 10.47 -41.06
C PRO A 56 11.94 11.32 -41.90
N LYS A 57 12.37 12.45 -41.34
CA LYS A 57 13.64 13.12 -41.70
C LYS A 57 14.81 12.31 -41.14
N ILE A 58 15.89 12.18 -41.91
CA ILE A 58 17.15 11.54 -41.48
C ILE A 58 17.76 12.42 -40.36
N PRO A 59 17.89 11.93 -39.12
CA PRO A 59 18.41 12.70 -37.99
C PRO A 59 19.93 12.89 -38.09
N SER A 60 20.46 14.00 -37.56
CA SER A 60 21.91 14.20 -37.46
C SER A 60 22.51 13.28 -36.38
N VAL A 61 23.81 12.97 -36.47
CA VAL A 61 24.53 12.15 -35.45
C VAL A 61 24.37 12.74 -34.04
N ASN A 62 24.34 14.07 -33.93
CA ASN A 62 24.11 14.75 -32.65
C ASN A 62 22.68 14.55 -32.12
N ASP A 63 21.68 14.47 -33.00
CA ASP A 63 20.29 14.21 -32.61
C ASP A 63 20.10 12.75 -32.19
N VAL A 64 20.78 11.81 -32.85
CA VAL A 64 20.80 10.40 -32.45
C VAL A 64 21.45 10.24 -31.07
N LEU A 65 22.59 10.90 -30.81
CA LEU A 65 23.25 10.85 -29.52
C LEU A 65 22.40 11.47 -28.41
N LYS A 66 21.78 12.62 -28.67
CA LYS A 66 20.83 13.26 -27.72
C LYS A 66 19.62 12.38 -27.45
N GLY A 67 19.06 11.74 -28.48
CA GLY A 67 17.94 10.81 -28.34
C GLY A 67 18.29 9.59 -27.50
N ALA A 68 19.47 9.00 -27.73
CA ALA A 68 19.96 7.86 -26.94
C ALA A 68 20.14 8.22 -25.45
N ILE A 69 20.71 9.39 -25.16
CA ILE A 69 20.88 9.91 -23.80
C ILE A 69 19.51 10.10 -23.11
N VAL A 70 18.56 10.76 -23.78
CA VAL A 70 17.21 10.98 -23.22
C VAL A 70 16.51 9.65 -22.95
N ASN A 71 16.65 8.67 -23.83
CA ASN A 71 16.07 7.33 -23.64
C ASN A 71 16.69 6.61 -22.44
N GLN A 72 18.02 6.64 -22.29
CA GLN A 72 18.71 6.02 -21.16
C GLN A 72 18.29 6.66 -19.83
N ILE A 73 18.19 7.99 -19.78
CA ILE A 73 17.74 8.72 -18.59
C ILE A 73 16.28 8.38 -18.27
N THR A 74 15.41 8.38 -19.28
CA THR A 74 13.99 8.02 -19.14
C THR A 74 13.85 6.60 -18.62
N GLN A 75 14.64 5.66 -19.12
CA GLN A 75 14.63 4.27 -18.66
C GLN A 75 15.13 4.14 -17.22
N ALA A 76 16.23 4.78 -16.85
CA ALA A 76 16.81 4.69 -15.51
C ALA A 76 15.90 5.34 -14.44
N LEU A 77 15.35 6.52 -14.73
CA LEU A 77 14.36 7.16 -13.86
C LEU A 77 13.05 6.39 -13.83
N GLY A 78 12.56 5.90 -14.98
CA GLY A 78 11.36 5.06 -15.05
C GLY A 78 11.51 3.79 -14.21
N HIS A 79 12.68 3.15 -14.26
CA HIS A 79 13.00 2.00 -13.42
C HIS A 79 13.02 2.37 -11.93
N THR A 80 13.62 3.51 -11.57
CA THR A 80 13.59 4.02 -10.18
C THR A 80 12.15 4.27 -9.74
N LEU A 81 11.33 4.95 -10.55
CA LEU A 81 9.92 5.19 -10.23
C LEU A 81 9.14 3.89 -10.03
N GLN A 82 9.44 2.85 -10.81
CA GLN A 82 8.73 1.58 -10.72
C GLN A 82 9.16 0.74 -9.50
N THR A 83 10.44 0.72 -9.18
CA THR A 83 11.00 -0.19 -8.16
C THR A 83 11.09 0.44 -6.77
N GLU A 84 11.19 1.77 -6.71
CA GLU A 84 11.40 2.53 -5.48
C GLU A 84 10.15 3.29 -5.03
N ALA A 85 9.05 3.25 -5.82
CA ALA A 85 7.80 3.89 -5.43
C ALA A 85 7.31 3.36 -4.07
N PRO A 86 6.94 4.26 -3.13
CA PRO A 86 6.39 3.87 -1.83
C PRO A 86 5.19 2.94 -1.96
N ILE A 87 4.24 3.30 -2.82
CA ILE A 87 3.08 2.49 -3.19
C ILE A 87 2.94 2.50 -4.71
N THR A 88 2.66 1.34 -5.29
CA THR A 88 2.44 1.18 -6.74
C THR A 88 0.96 0.92 -7.02
N SER A 89 0.52 1.27 -8.25
CA SER A 89 -0.82 0.94 -8.71
C SER A 89 -1.07 -0.56 -8.61
N SER A 90 -2.23 -0.94 -8.07
CA SER A 90 -2.63 -2.35 -7.94
C SER A 90 -3.58 -2.78 -9.05
N ALA A 91 -3.84 -1.90 -10.02
CA ALA A 91 -4.79 -2.12 -11.10
C ALA A 91 -4.45 -3.32 -12.00
N GLN A 92 -3.17 -3.72 -12.08
CA GLN A 92 -2.73 -4.91 -12.82
C GLN A 92 -2.69 -6.18 -11.96
N ALA A 93 -2.86 -6.05 -10.64
CA ALA A 93 -2.75 -7.14 -9.67
C ALA A 93 -4.11 -7.51 -9.05
N ILE A 94 -5.20 -7.16 -9.72
CA ILE A 94 -6.56 -7.48 -9.27
C ILE A 94 -6.74 -9.00 -9.13
N PHE A 95 -7.35 -9.41 -8.02
CA PHE A 95 -7.72 -10.80 -7.82
C PHE A 95 -8.80 -11.23 -8.83
N PRO A 96 -8.79 -12.50 -9.30
CA PRO A 96 -9.86 -13.02 -10.14
C PRO A 96 -11.23 -12.81 -9.50
N THR A 97 -12.23 -12.39 -10.28
CA THR A 97 -13.57 -12.09 -9.75
C THR A 97 -14.58 -13.20 -10.06
N VAL A 98 -15.58 -13.34 -9.19
CA VAL A 98 -16.75 -14.20 -9.36
C VAL A 98 -18.02 -13.42 -9.01
N THR A 99 -19.13 -13.75 -9.67
CA THR A 99 -20.44 -13.15 -9.37
C THR A 99 -21.04 -13.70 -8.08
N THR A 100 -20.92 -15.02 -7.86
CA THR A 100 -21.44 -15.69 -6.66
C THR A 100 -20.39 -16.68 -6.14
N PRO A 101 -19.83 -16.46 -4.93
CA PRO A 101 -18.91 -17.41 -4.34
C PRO A 101 -19.66 -18.66 -3.86
N PRO A 102 -18.98 -19.81 -3.72
CA PRO A 102 -19.58 -21.03 -3.18
C PRO A 102 -20.14 -20.82 -1.77
N GLY A 103 -21.02 -21.71 -1.29
CA GLY A 103 -21.56 -21.65 0.09
C GLY A 103 -22.88 -20.90 0.27
N GLY A 104 -23.64 -20.64 -0.79
CA GLY A 104 -25.00 -20.08 -0.71
C GLY A 104 -25.07 -18.58 -0.40
N THR A 105 -26.19 -18.09 0.11
CA THR A 105 -26.38 -16.66 0.44
C THR A 105 -25.45 -16.20 1.56
N PHE A 106 -24.90 -14.99 1.45
CA PHE A 106 -24.01 -14.40 2.47
C PHE A 106 -24.74 -14.13 3.79
N ARG A 107 -24.21 -14.66 4.90
CA ARG A 107 -24.78 -14.55 6.24
C ARG A 107 -23.70 -14.28 7.29
N ALA A 108 -23.38 -13.01 7.50
CA ALA A 108 -22.39 -12.58 8.48
C ALA A 108 -22.64 -13.20 9.86
N SER A 109 -21.63 -13.90 10.40
CA SER A 109 -21.73 -14.66 11.65
C SER A 109 -20.42 -14.70 12.46
N GLY A 110 -19.32 -14.17 11.93
CA GLY A 110 -18.03 -14.19 12.62
C GLY A 110 -17.89 -13.24 13.81
N ASP A 111 -17.01 -13.59 14.75
CA ASP A 111 -16.66 -12.75 15.90
C ASP A 111 -15.67 -11.64 15.52
N LEU A 112 -16.19 -10.42 15.40
CA LEU A 112 -15.40 -9.23 15.07
C LEU A 112 -14.40 -8.85 16.18
N ASN A 113 -14.66 -9.18 17.45
CA ASN A 113 -13.71 -8.91 18.53
C ASN A 113 -12.47 -9.78 18.38
N LEU A 114 -12.66 -11.06 18.07
CA LEU A 114 -11.57 -12.00 17.81
C LEU A 114 -10.74 -11.55 16.61
N ILE A 115 -11.37 -11.13 15.51
CA ILE A 115 -10.67 -10.59 14.33
C ILE A 115 -9.80 -9.40 14.72
N ARG A 116 -10.37 -8.42 15.43
CA ARG A 116 -9.63 -7.23 15.88
C ARG A 116 -8.45 -7.59 16.78
N GLN A 117 -8.63 -8.51 17.73
CA GLN A 117 -7.57 -8.97 18.60
C GLN A 117 -6.41 -9.58 17.80
N GLN A 118 -6.73 -10.45 16.83
CA GLN A 118 -5.72 -11.07 15.97
C GLN A 118 -4.95 -10.02 15.16
N ILE A 119 -5.65 -9.06 14.55
CA ILE A 119 -5.01 -8.00 13.74
C ILE A 119 -4.04 -7.15 14.56
N ARG A 120 -4.42 -6.75 15.78
CA ARG A 120 -3.55 -5.95 16.67
C ARG A 120 -2.22 -6.64 16.97
N THR A 121 -2.25 -7.96 17.11
CA THR A 121 -1.06 -8.78 17.38
C THR A 121 -0.32 -9.21 16.11
N SER A 122 -0.93 -9.00 14.94
CA SER A 122 -0.38 -9.40 13.66
C SER A 122 0.65 -8.39 13.16
N ARG A 123 1.77 -8.89 12.62
CA ARG A 123 2.80 -8.03 12.01
C ARG A 123 2.45 -7.60 10.60
N ASP A 124 1.65 -8.40 9.89
CA ASP A 124 1.33 -8.23 8.47
C ASP A 124 -0.17 -8.18 8.19
N GLY A 125 -0.99 -7.96 9.24
CA GLY A 125 -2.45 -7.90 9.11
C GLY A 125 -3.14 -9.23 8.85
N THR A 126 -2.43 -10.35 8.94
CA THR A 126 -3.02 -11.69 8.86
C THR A 126 -3.90 -11.99 10.05
N VAL A 127 -5.08 -12.55 9.78
CA VAL A 127 -5.96 -13.21 10.76
C VAL A 127 -6.22 -14.64 10.35
N LEU A 128 -6.48 -15.50 11.32
CA LEU A 128 -6.93 -16.87 11.11
C LEU A 128 -8.46 -16.91 11.21
N LEU A 129 -9.11 -17.17 10.08
CA LEU A 129 -10.56 -17.27 9.98
C LEU A 129 -10.97 -18.71 9.75
N VAL A 130 -11.89 -19.21 10.56
CA VAL A 130 -12.58 -20.47 10.26
C VAL A 130 -13.55 -20.27 9.08
N PRO A 131 -13.96 -21.34 8.41
CA PRO A 131 -15.01 -21.27 7.38
C PRO A 131 -16.28 -20.58 7.90
N GLY A 132 -16.82 -19.66 7.11
CA GLY A 132 -17.91 -18.78 7.50
C GLY A 132 -17.92 -17.45 6.74
N ASP A 133 -18.89 -16.62 7.07
CA ASP A 133 -19.14 -15.31 6.46
C ASP A 133 -18.90 -14.20 7.49
N TYR A 134 -18.16 -13.17 7.10
CA TYR A 134 -17.68 -12.10 7.97
C TYR A 134 -17.96 -10.74 7.32
N ALA A 135 -18.71 -9.88 8.00
CA ALA A 135 -18.92 -8.49 7.60
C ALA A 135 -18.12 -7.59 8.54
N ILE A 136 -16.99 -7.08 8.05
CA ILE A 136 -16.00 -6.37 8.88
C ILE A 136 -16.10 -4.87 8.57
N PRO A 137 -16.56 -4.03 9.52
CA PRO A 137 -16.54 -2.60 9.33
C PRO A 137 -15.09 -2.09 9.27
N VAL A 138 -14.79 -1.23 8.30
CA VAL A 138 -13.44 -0.70 8.08
C VAL A 138 -13.45 0.82 7.91
N ASN A 139 -12.44 1.48 8.50
CA ASN A 139 -12.01 2.80 8.06
C ASN A 139 -11.27 2.65 6.74
N VAL A 140 -11.54 3.52 5.78
CA VAL A 140 -10.91 3.50 4.46
C VAL A 140 -9.95 4.68 4.33
N PHE A 141 -8.83 4.50 3.65
CA PHE A 141 -7.86 5.58 3.46
C PHE A 141 -7.51 5.73 1.99
N CYS A 142 -7.56 6.96 1.50
CA CYS A 142 -7.14 7.37 0.16
C CYS A 142 -5.70 6.95 -0.13
N MET A 143 -5.50 6.20 -1.22
CA MET A 143 -4.21 5.66 -1.69
C MET A 143 -3.69 6.33 -2.97
N LYS A 144 -4.24 7.48 -3.34
CA LYS A 144 -3.80 8.27 -4.49
C LYS A 144 -3.93 9.76 -4.22
N TYR A 145 -3.01 10.56 -4.72
CA TYR A 145 -3.16 12.01 -4.69
C TYR A 145 -3.96 12.48 -5.92
N ALA A 146 -4.61 13.63 -5.81
CA ALA A 146 -5.32 14.32 -6.91
C ALA A 146 -6.30 13.43 -7.70
N ALA A 147 -6.99 12.52 -7.00
CA ALA A 147 -8.03 11.69 -7.57
C ALA A 147 -9.34 11.90 -6.81
N SER A 148 -10.45 11.49 -7.41
CA SER A 148 -11.76 11.66 -6.82
C SER A 148 -12.15 10.51 -5.92
N SER A 149 -12.94 10.80 -4.90
CA SER A 149 -13.54 9.77 -4.06
C SER A 149 -15.06 9.93 -4.08
N PRO A 150 -15.73 9.44 -5.13
CA PRO A 150 -17.17 9.57 -5.23
C PRO A 150 -17.89 8.69 -4.21
N SER A 151 -19.12 9.10 -3.85
CA SER A 151 -19.98 8.31 -2.97
C SER A 151 -20.48 7.04 -3.66
N GLY A 152 -20.04 5.88 -3.17
CA GLY A 152 -20.50 4.58 -3.67
C GLY A 152 -19.94 4.19 -5.03
N HIS A 153 -18.78 3.54 -5.06
CA HIS A 153 -18.14 3.06 -6.29
C HIS A 153 -17.88 1.57 -6.27
N ARG A 154 -17.73 0.97 -7.46
CA ARG A 154 -17.35 -0.43 -7.61
C ARG A 154 -15.85 -0.59 -7.44
N TYR A 155 -15.43 -1.36 -6.44
CA TYR A 155 -14.02 -1.65 -6.20
C TYR A 155 -13.69 -3.12 -6.43
N LEU A 156 -12.60 -3.39 -7.13
CA LEU A 156 -12.01 -4.72 -7.19
C LEU A 156 -10.89 -4.81 -6.15
N LEU A 157 -10.75 -5.96 -5.50
CA LEU A 157 -9.67 -6.12 -4.53
C LEU A 157 -8.37 -6.50 -5.23
N ALA A 158 -7.27 -5.99 -4.70
CA ALA A 158 -5.91 -6.34 -5.08
C ALA A 158 -5.01 -6.36 -3.83
N PRO A 159 -3.83 -7.00 -3.87
CA PRO A 159 -2.84 -6.83 -2.82
C PRO A 159 -2.20 -5.44 -2.91
N LEU A 160 -1.89 -4.85 -1.76
CA LEU A 160 -1.10 -3.62 -1.72
C LEU A 160 0.34 -3.91 -2.19
N GLN A 161 0.91 -3.00 -2.99
CA GLN A 161 2.23 -3.16 -3.60
C GLN A 161 3.06 -1.88 -3.48
N GLY A 162 4.38 -2.02 -3.54
CA GLY A 162 5.35 -0.93 -3.45
C GLY A 162 6.32 -1.08 -2.28
N LYS A 163 7.31 -0.20 -2.22
CA LYS A 163 8.44 -0.27 -1.28
C LYS A 163 8.05 -0.04 0.17
N LEU A 164 6.94 0.66 0.44
CA LEU A 164 6.38 0.91 1.77
C LEU A 164 5.01 0.25 1.97
N ALA A 165 4.61 -0.70 1.11
CA ALA A 165 3.33 -1.40 1.24
C ALA A 165 3.16 -2.05 2.61
N ASP A 166 4.17 -2.78 3.08
CA ASP A 166 4.14 -3.42 4.40
C ASP A 166 4.12 -2.41 5.57
N VAL A 167 4.64 -1.20 5.39
CA VAL A 167 4.53 -0.11 6.37
C VAL A 167 3.07 0.36 6.48
N ILE A 168 2.36 0.49 5.35
CA ILE A 168 0.93 0.82 5.34
C ILE A 168 0.10 -0.32 5.93
N VAL A 169 0.42 -1.57 5.60
CA VAL A 169 -0.22 -2.76 6.20
C VAL A 169 -0.04 -2.76 7.72
N ALA A 170 1.16 -2.44 8.19
CA ALA A 170 1.46 -2.32 9.61
C ALA A 170 0.74 -1.13 10.26
N LEU A 171 0.65 0.02 9.57
CA LEU A 171 -0.12 1.17 10.06
C LEU A 171 -1.58 0.78 10.25
N ASN A 172 -2.20 0.22 9.21
CA ASN A 172 -3.61 -0.17 9.21
C ASN A 172 -3.92 -1.26 10.23
N SER A 173 -2.99 -2.17 10.53
CA SER A 173 -3.21 -3.25 11.51
C SER A 173 -2.97 -2.79 12.94
N ARG A 174 -1.89 -2.05 13.20
CA ARG A 174 -1.47 -1.66 14.56
C ARG A 174 -2.29 -0.50 15.13
N THR A 175 -3.04 0.21 14.31
CA THR A 175 -3.98 1.26 14.77
C THR A 175 -5.36 0.73 15.12
N VAL A 176 -5.68 -0.54 14.81
CA VAL A 176 -6.97 -1.15 15.17
C VAL A 176 -7.14 -1.12 16.69
N GLY A 177 -8.20 -0.50 17.20
CA GLY A 177 -8.41 -0.35 18.64
C GLY A 177 -7.71 0.82 19.30
N LEU A 178 -6.92 1.58 18.57
CA LEU A 178 -6.37 2.83 19.08
C LEU A 178 -7.37 3.94 18.79
N ASP A 179 -7.52 4.82 19.77
CA ASP A 179 -8.28 6.05 19.62
C ASP A 179 -7.39 7.10 18.95
N LEU A 180 -7.22 6.95 17.64
CA LEU A 180 -6.46 7.87 16.80
C LEU A 180 -7.40 8.51 15.78
N PRO A 181 -7.39 9.85 15.64
CA PRO A 181 -8.26 10.53 14.68
C PRO A 181 -8.01 10.02 13.26
N HIS A 182 -9.10 9.74 12.54
CA HIS A 182 -9.04 9.31 11.15
C HIS A 182 -8.26 10.29 10.27
N SER A 183 -8.48 11.59 10.50
CA SER A 183 -7.80 12.70 9.80
C SER A 183 -6.28 12.59 9.88
N GLN A 184 -5.72 12.30 11.06
CA GLN A 184 -4.27 12.17 11.25
C GLN A 184 -3.73 10.91 10.58
N LEU A 185 -4.47 9.80 10.63
CA LEU A 185 -4.08 8.56 9.95
C LEU A 185 -4.12 8.74 8.42
N GLN A 186 -5.10 9.46 7.88
CA GLN A 186 -5.18 9.79 6.47
C GLN A 186 -4.02 10.69 6.02
N VAL A 187 -3.67 11.71 6.81
CA VAL A 187 -2.51 12.57 6.51
C VAL A 187 -1.21 11.77 6.59
N LEU A 188 -1.04 10.90 7.59
CA LEU A 188 0.12 10.02 7.68
C LEU A 188 0.21 9.10 6.45
N SER A 189 -0.92 8.52 6.03
CA SER A 189 -1.01 7.68 4.85
C SER A 189 -0.55 8.43 3.59
N TRP A 190 -0.99 9.67 3.37
CA TRP A 190 -0.54 10.49 2.25
C TRP A 190 0.96 10.80 2.31
N ASN A 191 1.50 11.10 3.49
CA ASN A 191 2.93 11.34 3.66
C ASN A 191 3.77 10.10 3.33
N LEU A 192 3.35 8.91 3.79
CA LEU A 192 4.02 7.65 3.47
C LEU A 192 3.94 7.34 1.97
N GLN A 193 2.79 7.57 1.32
CA GLN A 193 2.62 7.40 -0.12
C GLN A 193 3.48 8.37 -0.95
N ALA A 194 3.67 9.60 -0.47
CA ALA A 194 4.57 10.59 -1.07
C ALA A 194 6.07 10.33 -0.77
N GLY A 195 6.36 9.24 -0.03
CA GLY A 195 7.70 8.83 0.33
C GLY A 195 8.43 9.87 1.17
N MET A 196 7.71 10.53 2.09
CA MET A 196 8.28 11.45 3.06
C MET A 196 9.21 10.71 4.01
N LYS A 197 10.37 11.30 4.31
CA LYS A 197 11.24 10.78 5.38
C LYS A 197 10.74 11.23 6.75
N TYR A 198 11.11 10.51 7.79
CA TYR A 198 10.65 10.73 9.16
C TYR A 198 10.89 12.18 9.63
N GLU A 199 12.02 12.78 9.27
CA GLU A 199 12.38 14.15 9.65
C GLU A 199 11.52 15.23 8.98
N GLU A 200 10.83 14.90 7.88
CA GLU A 200 9.91 15.80 7.19
C GLU A 200 8.49 15.77 7.76
N LEU A 201 8.19 14.79 8.62
CA LEU A 201 6.87 14.65 9.25
C LEU A 201 6.72 15.65 10.41
N THR A 202 5.50 16.14 10.62
CA THR A 202 5.19 16.97 11.79
C THR A 202 5.40 16.19 13.10
N PRO A 203 5.60 16.86 14.24
CA PRO A 203 5.77 16.18 15.54
C PRO A 203 4.65 15.19 15.86
N GLU A 204 3.41 15.52 15.52
CA GLU A 204 2.23 14.69 15.77
C GLU A 204 2.28 13.39 14.95
N LEU A 205 2.60 13.50 13.65
CA LEU A 205 2.74 12.34 12.76
C LEU A 205 3.93 11.47 13.18
N ARG A 206 5.04 12.08 13.62
CA ARG A 206 6.19 11.34 14.18
C ARG A 206 5.81 10.57 15.44
N ALA A 207 5.00 11.15 16.32
CA ALA A 207 4.53 10.46 17.52
C ALA A 207 3.67 9.23 17.18
N ILE A 208 2.87 9.28 16.12
CA ILE A 208 2.13 8.09 15.62
C ILE A 208 3.12 7.03 15.13
N ILE A 209 4.11 7.41 14.30
CA ILE A 209 5.16 6.48 13.84
C ILE A 209 5.91 5.85 15.02
N ASP A 210 6.29 6.63 16.02
CA ASP A 210 7.03 6.15 17.18
C ASP A 210 6.22 5.16 18.02
N ARG A 211 4.90 5.39 18.08
CA ARG A 211 3.96 4.52 18.81
C ARG A 211 3.67 3.22 18.08
N VAL A 212 3.39 3.28 16.78
CA VAL A 212 2.82 2.13 16.03
C VAL A 212 3.79 1.51 15.03
N LEU A 213 4.80 2.24 14.56
CA LEU A 213 5.76 1.81 13.53
C LEU A 213 7.24 1.99 13.93
N PRO A 214 7.66 1.75 15.19
CA PRO A 214 9.04 2.01 15.60
C PRO A 214 10.06 1.21 14.79
N ASP A 215 9.74 -0.04 14.45
CA ASP A 215 10.60 -0.96 13.69
C ASP A 215 10.83 -0.51 12.24
N PHE A 216 9.95 0.34 11.70
CA PHE A 216 9.99 0.80 10.32
C PHE A 216 10.70 2.16 10.15
N LYS A 217 11.04 2.85 11.24
CA LYS A 217 11.65 4.19 11.20
C LYS A 217 12.90 4.27 10.34
N SER A 218 13.78 3.27 10.40
CA SER A 218 15.03 3.25 9.61
C SER A 218 14.76 3.22 8.11
N ARG A 219 13.62 2.69 7.66
CA ARG A 219 13.22 2.69 6.25
C ARG A 219 12.63 4.03 5.80
N LEU A 220 12.29 4.89 6.76
CA LEU A 220 11.82 6.26 6.53
C LEU A 220 12.95 7.27 6.69
N SER A 221 14.23 6.87 6.68
CA SER A 221 15.36 7.82 6.82
C SER A 221 15.70 8.59 5.55
N ARG A 222 15.10 8.19 4.42
CA ARG A 222 15.39 8.75 3.10
C ARG A 222 14.08 8.90 2.32
N SER A 223 13.91 10.03 1.67
CA SER A 223 12.71 10.28 0.89
C SER A 223 12.77 9.63 -0.49
N PHE A 224 11.61 9.35 -1.08
CA PHE A 224 11.54 8.84 -2.45
C PHE A 224 12.08 9.86 -3.46
N LEU A 225 11.86 11.16 -3.21
CA LEU A 225 12.41 12.23 -4.06
C LEU A 225 13.94 12.25 -4.03
N GLU A 226 14.57 12.08 -2.87
CA GLU A 226 16.03 11.98 -2.73
C GLU A 226 16.59 10.76 -3.49
N GLN A 227 15.83 9.67 -3.57
CA GLN A 227 16.20 8.49 -4.37
C GLN A 227 16.22 8.83 -5.88
N ILE A 228 15.20 9.53 -6.37
CA ILE A 228 15.11 10.02 -7.76
C ILE A 228 16.26 10.99 -8.07
N GLU A 229 16.53 11.93 -7.17
CA GLU A 229 17.61 12.91 -7.33
C GLU A 229 18.99 12.25 -7.35
N THR A 230 19.20 11.19 -6.56
CA THR A 230 20.45 10.41 -6.63
C THR A 230 20.57 9.64 -7.94
N THR A 231 19.50 9.02 -8.43
CA THR A 231 19.53 8.42 -9.78
C THR A 231 19.91 9.48 -10.83
N TRP A 232 19.34 10.69 -10.75
CA TRP A 232 19.71 11.79 -11.64
C TRP A 232 21.18 12.19 -11.50
N SER A 233 21.66 12.38 -10.28
CA SER A 233 23.05 12.78 -10.01
C SER A 233 24.06 11.74 -10.51
N ASN A 234 23.74 10.46 -10.38
CA ASN A 234 24.58 9.38 -10.92
C ASN A 234 24.64 9.47 -12.45
N LEU A 235 23.51 9.69 -13.12
CA LEU A 235 23.46 9.84 -14.57
C LEU A 235 24.20 11.09 -15.05
N SER A 236 23.97 12.25 -14.42
CA SER A 236 24.61 13.52 -14.79
C SER A 236 26.12 13.51 -14.62
N SER A 237 26.65 12.71 -13.68
CA SER A 237 28.10 12.52 -13.52
C SER A 237 28.75 11.77 -14.70
N THR A 238 27.97 10.97 -15.43
CA THR A 238 28.46 10.15 -16.55
C THR A 238 28.17 10.76 -17.92
N VAL A 239 27.25 11.73 -18.01
CA VAL A 239 26.82 12.35 -19.26
C VAL A 239 27.21 13.83 -19.25
N PRO A 240 28.31 14.22 -19.92
CA PRO A 240 28.73 15.62 -20.01
C PRO A 240 27.64 16.52 -20.59
N GLY A 241 27.43 17.67 -19.96
CA GLY A 241 26.45 18.67 -20.42
C GLY A 241 24.99 18.33 -20.12
N LEU A 242 24.72 17.33 -19.27
CA LEU A 242 23.36 17.08 -18.80
C LEU A 242 22.87 18.26 -17.95
N SER A 243 21.67 18.75 -18.26
CA SER A 243 21.02 19.84 -17.52
C SER A 243 20.62 19.42 -16.10
N SER A 244 20.10 20.36 -15.30
CA SER A 244 19.46 19.99 -14.03
C SER A 244 18.24 19.09 -14.27
N ILE A 245 17.81 18.36 -13.24
CA ILE A 245 16.62 17.52 -13.31
C ILE A 245 15.41 18.35 -13.75
N ASP A 246 15.19 19.52 -13.14
CA ASP A 246 14.04 20.39 -13.40
C ASP A 246 14.00 20.90 -14.84
N ALA A 247 15.14 21.29 -15.40
CA ALA A 247 15.24 21.72 -16.79
C ALA A 247 14.96 20.57 -17.78
N SER A 248 15.04 19.33 -17.32
CA SER A 248 14.91 18.13 -18.14
C SER A 248 13.53 17.48 -18.04
N LEU A 249 12.76 17.70 -16.97
CA LEU A 249 11.48 17.00 -16.71
C LEU A 249 10.50 17.08 -17.90
N ASN A 250 10.36 18.25 -18.53
CA ASN A 250 9.45 18.42 -19.68
C ASN A 250 9.83 17.56 -20.91
N ARG A 251 11.07 17.08 -20.98
CA ARG A 251 11.57 16.24 -22.09
C ARG A 251 11.46 14.74 -21.81
N LEU A 252 11.15 14.35 -20.57
CA LEU A 252 11.10 12.95 -20.12
C LEU A 252 9.70 12.32 -20.25
N GLY A 253 8.74 13.01 -20.87
CA GLY A 253 7.38 12.51 -21.05
C GLY A 253 6.69 12.17 -19.73
N GLU A 254 6.11 10.97 -19.63
CA GLU A 254 5.37 10.51 -18.45
C GLU A 254 6.24 10.37 -17.19
N VAL A 255 7.52 10.00 -17.34
CA VAL A 255 8.48 9.98 -16.22
C VAL A 255 8.63 11.38 -15.65
N GLY A 256 8.79 12.38 -16.51
CA GLY A 256 8.90 13.78 -16.11
C GLY A 256 7.66 14.27 -15.38
N LYS A 257 6.47 14.00 -15.94
CA LYS A 257 5.18 14.34 -15.32
C LYS A 257 5.02 13.69 -13.94
N ALA A 258 5.38 12.42 -13.80
CA ALA A 258 5.30 11.72 -12.51
C ALA A 258 6.20 12.36 -11.45
N VAL A 259 7.43 12.77 -11.82
CA VAL A 259 8.35 13.46 -10.90
C VAL A 259 7.85 14.86 -10.54
N VAL A 260 7.36 15.65 -11.51
CA VAL A 260 6.75 16.96 -11.24
C VAL A 260 5.60 16.81 -10.25
N MET A 261 4.73 15.84 -10.48
CA MET A 261 3.55 15.64 -9.66
C MET A 261 3.91 15.18 -8.24
N LEU A 262 4.90 14.29 -8.10
CA LEU A 262 5.47 13.94 -6.79
C LEU A 262 6.01 15.17 -6.05
N LYS A 263 6.76 16.05 -6.72
CA LYS A 263 7.27 17.30 -6.12
C LYS A 263 6.12 18.19 -5.63
N GLN A 264 5.09 18.38 -6.45
CA GLN A 264 3.91 19.19 -6.10
C GLN A 264 3.13 18.60 -4.91
N THR A 265 2.95 17.28 -4.87
CA THR A 265 2.28 16.60 -3.74
C THR A 265 3.08 16.79 -2.46
N ARG A 266 4.40 16.61 -2.50
CA ARG A 266 5.27 16.80 -1.33
C ARG A 266 5.27 18.24 -0.85
N GLU A 267 5.34 19.21 -1.76
CA GLU A 267 5.26 20.62 -1.39
C GLU A 267 3.92 20.95 -0.71
N THR A 268 2.82 20.42 -1.24
CA THR A 268 1.48 20.54 -0.64
C THR A 268 1.44 19.95 0.77
N LEU A 269 2.00 18.75 0.97
CA LEU A 269 2.07 18.09 2.28
C LEU A 269 2.92 18.88 3.28
N LEU A 270 4.08 19.38 2.85
CA LEU A 270 4.96 20.21 3.70
C LEU A 270 4.30 21.55 4.06
N ARG A 271 3.56 22.15 3.11
CA ARG A 271 2.90 23.45 3.30
C ARG A 271 1.77 23.38 4.31
N TYR A 272 0.93 22.35 4.24
CA TYR A 272 -0.24 22.21 5.11
C TYR A 272 0.03 21.32 6.34
N GLY A 273 1.14 20.61 6.39
CA GLY A 273 1.56 19.81 7.54
C GLY A 273 0.53 18.76 7.92
N ASN A 274 -0.07 18.90 9.11
CA ASN A 274 -1.09 18.00 9.63
C ASN A 274 -2.54 18.56 9.47
N ASP A 275 -2.73 19.64 8.71
CA ASP A 275 -4.05 20.21 8.44
C ASP A 275 -4.81 19.37 7.40
N TYR A 276 -5.57 18.40 7.92
CA TYR A 276 -6.40 17.51 7.11
C TYR A 276 -7.40 18.27 6.21
N GLN A 277 -8.03 19.34 6.67
CA GLN A 277 -9.06 20.06 5.91
C GLN A 277 -8.47 20.84 4.73
N SER A 278 -7.27 21.37 4.88
CA SER A 278 -6.55 22.00 3.77
C SER A 278 -6.00 20.96 2.80
N LEU A 279 -5.48 19.83 3.33
CA LEU A 279 -4.98 18.74 2.49
C LEU A 279 -6.07 18.03 1.71
N SER A 280 -7.23 17.75 2.30
CA SER A 280 -8.36 17.11 1.62
C SER A 280 -8.82 17.94 0.43
N ARG A 281 -8.96 19.26 0.59
CA ARG A 281 -9.31 20.19 -0.50
C ARG A 281 -8.24 20.27 -1.59
N ALA A 282 -6.97 20.14 -1.23
CA ALA A 282 -5.86 20.22 -2.18
C ALA A 282 -5.61 18.90 -2.92
N LEU A 283 -5.87 17.75 -2.28
CA LEU A 283 -5.47 16.43 -2.77
C LEU A 283 -6.65 15.56 -3.23
N VAL A 284 -7.89 15.88 -2.88
CA VAL A 284 -9.07 15.10 -3.27
C VAL A 284 -9.98 15.92 -4.17
N THR A 285 -10.27 15.41 -5.36
CA THR A 285 -11.20 16.06 -6.30
C THR A 285 -12.62 15.52 -6.09
N HIS A 286 -13.64 16.34 -6.31
CA HIS A 286 -15.04 15.96 -6.05
C HIS A 286 -15.82 15.65 -7.34
N ASP A 287 -15.12 15.50 -8.46
CA ASP A 287 -15.72 15.56 -9.79
C ASP A 287 -16.23 14.22 -10.34
N ALA A 288 -15.97 13.09 -9.66
CA ALA A 288 -16.43 11.80 -10.15
C ALA A 288 -17.90 11.57 -9.80
N ARG A 289 -18.69 11.16 -10.80
CA ARG A 289 -20.01 10.55 -10.57
C ARG A 289 -19.80 9.07 -10.35
N ALA A 290 -20.23 8.59 -9.19
CA ALA A 290 -20.26 7.18 -8.90
C ALA A 290 -21.38 6.50 -9.68
N THR A 291 -21.08 5.35 -10.29
CA THR A 291 -22.13 4.44 -10.76
C THR A 291 -22.26 3.36 -9.71
N VAL A 292 -23.32 3.45 -8.90
CA VAL A 292 -23.64 2.42 -7.89
C VAL A 292 -23.93 1.13 -8.64
N SER A 293 -22.94 0.24 -8.69
CA SER A 293 -23.05 -1.07 -9.30
C SER A 293 -22.62 -2.11 -8.27
N GLU A 294 -23.17 -3.31 -8.38
CA GLU A 294 -22.85 -4.38 -7.45
C GLU A 294 -21.35 -4.69 -7.51
N THR A 295 -20.69 -4.66 -6.35
CA THR A 295 -19.28 -5.00 -6.27
C THR A 295 -19.11 -6.53 -6.32
N PRO A 296 -18.38 -7.06 -7.32
CA PRO A 296 -18.20 -8.50 -7.47
C PRO A 296 -17.30 -9.05 -6.36
N TRP A 297 -17.35 -10.37 -6.15
CA TRP A 297 -16.47 -11.04 -5.21
C TRP A 297 -15.10 -11.26 -5.83
N SER A 298 -14.04 -10.93 -5.10
CA SER A 298 -12.65 -11.20 -5.45
C SER A 298 -12.20 -12.51 -4.80
N ARG A 299 -11.65 -13.44 -5.57
CA ARG A 299 -11.05 -14.69 -5.06
C ARG A 299 -9.62 -14.39 -4.59
N VAL A 300 -9.50 -14.04 -3.31
CA VAL A 300 -8.23 -13.67 -2.65
C VAL A 300 -7.29 -14.88 -2.52
N SER A 301 -7.86 -16.05 -2.26
CA SER A 301 -7.14 -17.34 -2.30
C SER A 301 -8.12 -18.46 -2.68
N ASP A 302 -7.65 -19.71 -2.70
CA ASP A 302 -8.48 -20.84 -3.11
C ASP A 302 -9.78 -20.97 -2.31
N ARG A 303 -9.74 -20.61 -1.02
CA ARG A 303 -10.86 -20.76 -0.08
C ARG A 303 -11.39 -19.43 0.46
N VAL A 304 -10.88 -18.30 -0.02
CA VAL A 304 -11.21 -16.98 0.52
C VAL A 304 -11.71 -16.07 -0.59
N TYR A 305 -12.94 -15.61 -0.44
CA TYR A 305 -13.58 -14.63 -1.30
C TYR A 305 -13.82 -13.36 -0.48
N ALA A 306 -13.55 -12.19 -1.05
CA ALA A 306 -13.80 -10.94 -0.38
C ALA A 306 -14.31 -9.86 -1.33
N ARG A 307 -15.04 -8.88 -0.79
CA ARG A 307 -15.41 -7.66 -1.52
C ARG A 307 -15.49 -6.48 -0.58
N MET A 308 -15.16 -5.30 -1.09
CA MET A 308 -15.30 -4.05 -0.36
C MET A 308 -16.59 -3.36 -0.77
N ILE A 309 -17.45 -3.10 0.21
CA ILE A 309 -18.69 -2.33 0.02
C ILE A 309 -18.47 -0.95 0.63
N THR A 310 -18.71 0.10 -0.15
CA THR A 310 -18.77 1.47 0.36
C THR A 310 -20.00 2.15 -0.22
N GLN A 311 -20.70 2.90 0.62
CA GLN A 311 -21.86 3.72 0.23
C GLN A 311 -21.51 5.22 0.16
N GLY A 312 -20.44 5.63 0.86
CA GLY A 312 -19.97 7.01 0.91
C GLY A 312 -18.64 7.19 0.19
N ASP A 313 -17.99 8.30 0.50
CA ASP A 313 -16.65 8.62 0.02
C ASP A 313 -15.57 8.02 0.95
N TYR A 314 -14.32 8.47 0.79
CA TYR A 314 -13.16 8.05 1.57
C TYR A 314 -13.23 8.41 3.05
N SER A 315 -14.08 9.36 3.44
CA SER A 315 -14.28 9.71 4.85
C SER A 315 -15.35 8.86 5.51
N THR A 316 -16.14 8.13 4.71
CA THR A 316 -17.20 7.27 5.20
C THR A 316 -16.69 5.85 5.45
N PRO A 317 -17.03 5.23 6.59
CA PRO A 317 -16.73 3.83 6.82
C PRO A 317 -17.27 2.92 5.71
N GLY A 318 -16.53 1.86 5.40
CA GLY A 318 -17.00 0.79 4.51
C GLY A 318 -17.14 -0.54 5.23
N GLU A 319 -17.53 -1.56 4.48
CA GLU A 319 -17.66 -2.93 4.95
C GLU A 319 -16.86 -3.88 4.05
N LEU A 320 -15.88 -4.55 4.63
CA LEU A 320 -15.17 -5.65 4.00
C LEU A 320 -15.94 -6.96 4.28
N GLN A 321 -16.60 -7.49 3.25
CA GLN A 321 -17.24 -8.79 3.33
C GLN A 321 -16.22 -9.87 2.97
N VAL A 322 -16.06 -10.88 3.83
CA VAL A 322 -15.16 -12.02 3.62
C VAL A 322 -15.95 -13.31 3.78
N ARG A 323 -15.78 -14.22 2.84
CA ARG A 323 -16.28 -15.59 2.89
C ARG A 323 -15.12 -16.56 2.86
N VAL A 324 -15.10 -17.45 3.83
CA VAL A 324 -14.15 -18.56 3.94
C VAL A 324 -14.92 -19.86 3.72
N VAL A 325 -14.55 -20.64 2.71
CA VAL A 325 -15.28 -21.88 2.36
C VAL A 325 -14.59 -23.14 2.86
N ASN A 326 -15.37 -24.18 3.13
CA ASN A 326 -14.89 -25.46 3.67
C ASN A 326 -14.09 -26.30 2.67
N GLU A 327 -14.28 -26.14 1.36
CA GLU A 327 -13.86 -27.16 0.41
C GLU A 327 -12.65 -26.82 -0.47
N ILE A 328 -11.81 -27.84 -0.61
CA ILE A 328 -10.91 -28.11 -1.73
C ILE A 328 -11.77 -28.69 -2.87
N SER A 329 -12.70 -27.92 -3.43
CA SER A 329 -13.55 -28.41 -4.53
C SER A 329 -12.75 -28.45 -5.84
N ALA A 330 -11.80 -29.38 -6.02
CA ALA A 330 -11.24 -29.69 -7.35
C ALA A 330 -10.31 -30.92 -7.43
N ILE A 331 -9.70 -31.39 -6.35
CA ILE A 331 -8.83 -32.57 -6.45
C ILE A 331 -9.64 -33.76 -5.95
N SER A 332 -9.92 -34.68 -6.88
CA SER A 332 -10.52 -35.99 -6.59
C SER A 332 -9.98 -36.51 -5.25
N PRO A 333 -10.83 -37.06 -4.37
CA PRO A 333 -10.37 -37.58 -3.10
C PRO A 333 -9.24 -38.55 -3.40
N LEU A 334 -8.01 -38.14 -3.09
CA LEU A 334 -6.93 -39.06 -2.87
C LEU A 334 -7.44 -39.89 -1.70
N GLN A 335 -8.08 -41.02 -2.03
CA GLN A 335 -8.32 -42.14 -1.14
C GLN A 335 -6.95 -42.68 -0.73
N LEU A 336 -6.16 -41.87 -0.02
CA LEU A 336 -5.20 -42.40 0.90
C LEU A 336 -6.03 -43.05 1.99
N ALA A 337 -6.22 -44.35 1.83
CA ALA A 337 -6.63 -45.26 2.88
C ALA A 337 -5.68 -45.03 4.06
N SER A 338 -6.06 -44.14 4.98
CA SER A 338 -5.36 -44.04 6.24
C SER A 338 -5.98 -45.08 7.16
N ASP A 339 -5.28 -46.20 7.32
CA ASP A 339 -5.48 -47.17 8.42
C ASP A 339 -5.23 -46.53 9.81
N GLN A 340 -5.14 -45.19 9.90
CA GLN A 340 -4.88 -44.42 11.11
C GLN A 340 -5.93 -43.34 11.41
N GLY A 341 -7.08 -43.32 10.72
CA GLY A 341 -8.27 -42.60 11.20
C GLY A 341 -8.11 -41.09 11.40
N LEU A 342 -7.33 -40.41 10.53
CA LEU A 342 -7.33 -38.94 10.54
C LEU A 342 -8.65 -38.44 9.95
N ASP A 343 -9.50 -37.91 10.83
CA ASP A 343 -10.83 -37.40 10.52
C ASP A 343 -10.75 -36.21 9.55
N SER A 344 -11.24 -36.41 8.33
CA SER A 344 -11.28 -35.39 7.27
C SER A 344 -12.11 -34.16 7.65
N THR A 345 -12.97 -34.27 8.66
CA THR A 345 -13.77 -33.14 9.18
C THR A 345 -12.92 -32.13 9.97
N LEU A 346 -11.79 -32.55 10.56
CA LEU A 346 -10.89 -31.66 11.29
C LEU A 346 -10.13 -30.72 10.36
N LEU A 347 -9.78 -31.19 9.15
CA LEU A 347 -9.08 -30.38 8.14
C LEU A 347 -10.02 -29.38 7.45
N ALA A 348 -11.30 -29.72 7.30
CA ALA A 348 -12.30 -28.83 6.70
C ALA A 348 -12.47 -27.54 7.51
N ASN A 349 -12.47 -27.65 8.84
CA ASN A 349 -12.69 -26.55 9.78
C ASN A 349 -11.40 -25.81 10.20
N ALA A 350 -10.24 -26.17 9.63
CA ALA A 350 -8.99 -25.53 9.98
C ALA A 350 -9.02 -24.02 9.66
N PRO A 351 -8.57 -23.15 10.59
CA PRO A 351 -8.49 -21.71 10.33
C PRO A 351 -7.57 -21.39 9.14
N ILE A 352 -8.00 -20.46 8.29
CA ILE A 352 -7.29 -20.03 7.09
C ILE A 352 -6.68 -18.65 7.33
N PRO A 353 -5.39 -18.44 7.02
CA PRO A 353 -4.78 -17.12 7.10
C PRO A 353 -5.34 -16.19 6.02
N VAL A 354 -5.83 -15.02 6.43
CA VAL A 354 -6.36 -13.96 5.57
C VAL A 354 -5.68 -12.63 5.90
N LYS A 355 -5.03 -12.02 4.91
CA LYS A 355 -4.29 -10.75 5.05
C LYS A 355 -5.21 -9.55 4.87
N LEU A 356 -6.04 -9.25 5.86
CA LEU A 356 -7.10 -8.25 5.72
C LEU A 356 -6.60 -6.84 5.43
N THR A 357 -5.55 -6.37 6.13
CA THR A 357 -5.04 -5.00 5.94
C THR A 357 -4.06 -4.86 4.78
N ASN A 358 -3.76 -5.95 4.07
CA ASN A 358 -2.98 -5.97 2.83
C ASN A 358 -3.86 -5.84 1.58
N LEU A 359 -5.17 -5.73 1.74
CA LEU A 359 -6.09 -5.54 0.63
C LEU A 359 -6.22 -4.05 0.31
N VAL A 360 -6.21 -3.73 -0.97
CA VAL A 360 -6.60 -2.43 -1.50
C VAL A 360 -7.85 -2.61 -2.35
N ALA A 361 -8.81 -1.69 -2.17
CA ALA A 361 -9.98 -1.55 -3.02
C ALA A 361 -9.59 -0.64 -4.20
N ASP A 362 -9.42 -1.23 -5.39
CA ASP A 362 -9.01 -0.55 -6.61
C ASP A 362 -10.23 -0.25 -7.50
N PRO A 363 -10.46 1.01 -7.89
CA PRO A 363 -11.67 1.42 -8.62
C PRO A 363 -11.67 1.05 -10.10
N GLN A 364 -10.53 0.56 -10.64
CA GLN A 364 -10.30 0.35 -12.07
C GLN A 364 -10.54 1.60 -12.93
N ASP A 365 -10.44 2.78 -12.30
CA ASP A 365 -10.60 4.08 -12.93
C ASP A 365 -9.48 5.00 -12.43
N ALA A 366 -8.69 5.55 -13.34
CA ALA A 366 -7.59 6.43 -13.00
C ALA A 366 -8.06 7.76 -12.36
N GLY A 367 -9.31 8.17 -12.58
CA GLY A 367 -9.90 9.34 -11.96
C GLY A 367 -10.37 9.13 -10.52
N ILE A 368 -10.43 7.88 -10.04
CA ILE A 368 -10.94 7.53 -8.71
C ILE A 368 -9.80 7.03 -7.82
N GLN A 369 -9.87 7.34 -6.53
CA GLN A 369 -8.91 6.97 -5.51
C GLN A 369 -9.04 5.47 -5.19
N PRO A 370 -7.95 4.67 -5.26
CA PRO A 370 -7.91 3.41 -4.55
C PRO A 370 -7.95 3.64 -3.04
N LEU A 371 -8.50 2.68 -2.30
CA LEU A 371 -8.67 2.76 -0.85
C LEU A 371 -7.94 1.60 -0.16
N SER A 372 -7.07 1.92 0.78
CA SER A 372 -6.64 0.92 1.77
C SER A 372 -7.64 0.91 2.93
N MET A 373 -7.53 -0.06 3.82
CA MET A 373 -8.53 -0.25 4.86
C MET A 373 -7.95 -0.77 6.18
N SER A 374 -8.57 -0.35 7.28
CA SER A 374 -8.27 -0.77 8.64
C SER A 374 -9.58 -1.11 9.38
N PRO A 375 -9.71 -2.29 9.99
CA PRO A 375 -10.92 -2.62 10.75
C PRO A 375 -11.21 -1.64 11.87
N GLN A 376 -12.46 -1.19 11.94
CA GLN A 376 -12.89 -0.21 12.93
C GLN A 376 -12.85 -0.79 14.33
N SER A 377 -12.42 0.03 15.29
CA SER A 377 -12.68 -0.21 16.71
C SER A 377 -14.20 -0.28 16.96
N PRO A 378 -14.66 -1.08 17.93
CA PRO A 378 -16.05 -0.99 18.35
C PRO A 378 -16.24 0.43 18.91
N LYS A 379 -17.06 1.25 18.23
CA LYS A 379 -17.38 2.59 18.72
C LYS A 379 -17.98 2.45 20.12
N SER A 380 -17.56 3.30 21.05
CA SER A 380 -18.17 3.37 22.39
C SER A 380 -19.58 3.96 22.36
N ASN A 381 -19.97 4.69 21.31
CA ASN A 381 -21.34 5.05 21.00
C ASN A 381 -21.40 5.58 19.55
N PRO A 382 -22.35 5.17 18.71
CA PRO A 382 -22.51 5.73 17.37
C PRO A 382 -23.07 7.17 17.37
N ASP A 383 -23.61 7.65 18.49
CA ASP A 383 -24.35 8.93 18.57
C ASP A 383 -23.50 10.14 19.02
N GLU A 384 -22.20 9.97 19.32
CA GLU A 384 -21.37 11.04 19.93
C GLU A 384 -20.36 11.71 18.96
N ASP A 385 -20.13 11.17 17.76
CA ASP A 385 -18.98 11.58 16.92
C ASP A 385 -19.34 12.32 15.61
N GLU A 386 -20.60 12.62 15.33
CA GLU A 386 -20.96 13.37 14.09
C GLU A 386 -20.49 14.84 14.11
N ASP A 387 -20.03 15.36 15.25
CA ASP A 387 -19.55 16.73 15.40
C ASP A 387 -18.02 16.90 15.28
N GLU A 388 -17.26 15.83 15.00
CA GLU A 388 -15.78 15.89 14.90
C GLU A 388 -15.26 16.50 13.56
N SER A 389 -16.06 17.35 12.92
CA SER A 389 -15.56 18.35 11.95
C SER A 389 -14.93 19.57 12.63
N GLY A 390 -14.94 19.64 13.97
CA GLY A 390 -14.19 20.62 14.74
C GLY A 390 -12.68 20.31 14.69
N SER A 391 -11.88 21.29 14.26
CA SER A 391 -10.42 21.30 14.31
C SER A 391 -9.87 20.99 15.71
N GLY A 392 -9.81 19.70 16.07
CA GLY A 392 -9.19 19.19 17.29
C GLY A 392 -7.69 19.41 17.21
N THR A 393 -7.24 20.59 17.66
CA THR A 393 -5.83 20.82 17.96
C THR A 393 -5.52 19.94 19.16
N LEU A 394 -4.79 18.86 18.93
CA LEU A 394 -4.24 18.04 20.00
C LEU A 394 -3.31 18.96 20.81
N GLU A 395 -3.80 19.50 21.93
CA GLU A 395 -2.98 20.20 22.91
C GLU A 395 -2.02 19.18 23.54
N LEU A 396 -0.94 18.88 22.83
CA LEU A 396 0.25 18.36 23.45
C LEU A 396 0.75 19.46 24.38
N LYS A 397 0.71 19.20 25.69
CA LYS A 397 1.42 20.00 26.72
C LYS A 397 2.92 20.00 26.37
N GLY A 398 3.31 20.89 25.47
CA GLY A 398 4.68 21.15 25.07
C GLY A 398 5.25 22.23 25.95
N GLU A 399 6.26 21.89 26.74
CA GLU A 399 7.19 22.88 27.28
C GLU A 399 7.79 23.68 26.12
N GLY A 400 7.82 25.00 26.29
CA GLY A 400 7.93 25.98 25.22
C GLY A 400 9.11 25.78 24.27
N TYR A 401 8.79 25.59 23.00
CA TYR A 401 9.72 25.75 21.89
C TYR A 401 9.43 27.07 21.18
N THR A 402 10.26 28.09 21.44
CA THR A 402 10.25 29.35 20.68
C THR A 402 10.98 29.13 19.37
N GLY A 403 10.24 29.06 18.26
CA GLY A 403 10.81 29.03 16.92
C GLY A 403 11.62 30.31 16.59
N PRO A 404 12.43 30.27 15.51
CA PRO A 404 13.27 31.40 15.13
C PRO A 404 12.44 32.63 14.77
N GLN A 405 12.72 33.75 15.45
CA GLN A 405 12.12 35.05 15.20
C GLN A 405 12.42 35.51 13.77
N SER A 406 11.37 35.92 13.05
CA SER A 406 11.49 36.62 11.78
C SER A 406 12.29 37.91 11.95
N PRO A 407 13.18 38.27 11.00
CA PRO A 407 13.90 39.53 11.07
C PRO A 407 12.94 40.73 10.90
N PRO A 408 13.19 41.86 11.58
CA PRO A 408 12.31 43.01 11.56
C PRO A 408 12.21 43.60 10.14
N GLN A 409 10.98 43.76 9.67
CA GLN A 409 10.68 44.50 8.44
C GLN A 409 11.00 45.98 8.65
N GLY A 410 11.96 46.48 7.86
CA GLY A 410 12.32 47.89 7.81
C GLY A 410 11.18 48.75 7.25
N LEU A 411 10.95 49.89 7.90
CA LEU A 411 10.05 50.96 7.47
C LEU A 411 10.42 51.50 6.08
N PRO A 412 9.44 51.91 5.26
CA PRO A 412 9.70 52.58 3.99
C PRO A 412 10.17 54.02 4.24
N GLN A 413 11.27 54.40 3.58
CA GLN A 413 11.62 55.81 3.38
C GLN A 413 10.95 56.32 2.11
N SER A 414 10.04 57.28 2.27
CA SER A 414 9.87 58.45 1.40
C SER A 414 8.94 59.44 2.07
#